data_AF-A0AAC9HSA8-F1
#
_entry.id   AF-A0AAC9HSA8-F1
#
_cell.length_a   1.000
_cell.length_b   1.000
_cell.length_c   1.000
_cell.angle_alpha   90.00
_cell.angle_beta   90.00
_cell.angle_gamma   90.00
#
_symmetry.space_group_name_H-M   'P 1'
#
loop_
_entity.id
_entity.type
_entity.pdbx_description
1 polymer ?
#
loop_
_entity_poly.entity_id
_entity_poly.type
_entity_poly.pdbx_seq_one_letter_code
_entity_poly.pdbx_strand_id
1 'polypeptide(L)' 'MLKPWMHQRPGETDREVMHRRSRTCYYCPREDATVDESIEHEKTHETPARNATPPPSN' A
#
# COMPACT_ATOMS: atom_id res chain seq x y z
N MET A 1 14.07 -8.25 -0.53
CA MET A 1 13.60 -8.29 -1.93
C MET A 1 12.44 -7.33 -2.04
N LEU A 2 12.52 -6.36 -2.94
CA LEU A 2 11.44 -5.39 -3.13
C LEU A 2 10.25 -6.07 -3.83
N LYS A 3 9.05 -5.58 -3.56
CA LYS A 3 7.84 -6.10 -4.20
C LYS A 3 7.79 -5.67 -5.68
N PRO A 4 7.11 -6.41 -6.56
CA PRO A 4 7.06 -6.13 -8.00
C PRO A 4 6.71 -4.67 -8.35
N TRP A 5 5.73 -4.09 -7.65
CA TRP A 5 5.28 -2.70 -7.83
C TRP A 5 6.22 -1.64 -7.22
N MET A 6 7.17 -2.05 -6.38
CA MET A 6 8.21 -1.19 -5.81
C MET A 6 9.48 -1.19 -6.66
N HIS A 7 9.61 -2.06 -7.67
CA HIS A 7 10.75 -1.99 -8.57
C HIS A 7 10.75 -0.68 -9.35
N GLN A 8 11.95 -0.17 -9.63
CA GLN A 8 12.15 0.99 -10.49
C GLN A 8 11.60 0.68 -11.88
N ARG A 9 10.80 1.60 -12.43
CA ARG A 9 10.32 1.53 -13.81
C ARG A 9 11.45 1.97 -14.74
N PRO A 10 11.48 1.49 -16.00
CA PRO A 10 12.48 1.93 -16.96
C PRO A 10 12.38 3.45 -17.17
N GLY A 11 13.49 4.15 -16.96
CA GLY A 11 13.59 5.60 -17.18
C GLY A 11 13.32 6.47 -15.94
N GLU A 12 12.92 5.92 -14.80
CA GLU A 12 12.81 6.69 -13.56
C GLU A 12 14.19 6.98 -12.96
N THR A 13 14.38 8.18 -12.44
CA THR A 13 15.51 8.52 -11.57
C THR A 13 15.31 7.96 -10.17
N ASP A 14 16.40 7.78 -9.42
CA ASP A 14 16.33 7.30 -8.02
C ASP A 14 15.41 8.19 -7.15
N ARG A 15 15.43 9.50 -7.38
CA ARG A 15 14.55 10.47 -6.71
C ARG A 15 13.07 10.22 -6.99
N GLU A 16 12.71 9.94 -8.25
CA GLU A 16 11.34 9.62 -8.64
C GLU A 16 10.90 8.27 -8.06
N VAL A 17 11.78 7.29 -8.05
CA VAL A 17 11.54 5.99 -7.42
C VAL A 17 11.24 6.15 -5.93
N MET A 18 12.05 6.91 -5.20
CA MET A 18 11.84 7.14 -3.77
C MET A 18 10.52 7.87 -3.50
N HIS A 19 10.21 8.91 -4.28
CA HIS A 19 8.98 9.68 -4.14
C HIS A 19 7.72 8.88 -4.52
N ARG A 20 7.84 7.95 -5.46
CA ARG A 20 6.76 7.03 -5.81
C ARG A 20 6.57 5.99 -4.71
N ARG A 21 7.65 5.32 -4.30
CA ARG A 21 7.63 4.30 -3.24
C ARG A 21 7.06 4.84 -1.94
N SER A 22 7.38 6.08 -1.56
CA SER A 22 6.85 6.70 -0.35
C SER A 22 5.34 6.91 -0.37
N ARG A 23 4.70 6.87 -1.55
CA ARG A 23 3.24 7.00 -1.73
C ARG A 23 2.62 5.70 -2.23
N THR A 24 3.40 4.62 -2.28
CA THR A 24 2.93 3.32 -2.73
C THR A 24 2.76 2.42 -1.53
N CYS A 25 1.57 1.84 -1.38
CA CYS A 25 1.29 0.92 -0.31
C CYS A 25 2.31 -0.22 -0.24
N TYR A 26 2.78 -0.52 0.97
CA TYR A 26 3.65 -1.66 1.18
C TYR A 26 2.95 -2.98 0.86
N TYR A 27 1.65 -3.11 1.10
CA TYR A 27 0.94 -4.38 1.01
C TYR A 27 0.32 -4.68 -0.35
N CYS A 28 0.04 -3.67 -1.18
CA CYS A 28 -0.62 -3.83 -2.48
C CYS A 28 -0.08 -2.83 -3.52
N PRO A 29 -0.38 -2.98 -4.83
CA PRO A 29 0.18 -2.12 -5.88
C PRO A 29 -0.47 -0.73 -5.98
N ARG A 30 -1.19 -0.28 -4.94
CA ARG A 30 -1.86 1.01 -4.91
C ARG A 30 -0.84 2.15 -4.74
N GLU A 31 -0.95 3.15 -5.60
CA GLU A 31 -0.20 4.39 -5.53
C GLU A 31 -1.16 5.54 -5.22
N ASP A 32 -0.91 6.24 -4.11
CA ASP A 32 -1.74 7.35 -3.65
C ASP A 32 -1.12 8.71 -4.02
N ALA A 33 -1.91 9.77 -3.94
CA ALA A 33 -1.45 11.11 -4.30
C ALA A 33 -0.44 11.65 -3.27
N THR A 34 -0.62 11.29 -1.99
CA THR A 34 0.22 11.70 -0.87
C THR A 34 0.74 10.51 -0.07
N VAL A 35 1.83 10.75 0.69
CA VAL A 35 2.42 9.73 1.58
C VAL A 35 1.43 9.38 2.69
N ASP A 36 0.74 10.38 3.22
CA ASP A 36 -0.23 10.25 4.30
C ASP A 36 -1.37 9.30 3.91
N GLU A 37 -1.97 9.49 2.73
CA GLU A 37 -3.00 8.58 2.20
C GLU A 37 -2.50 7.14 2.06
N SER A 38 -1.25 6.95 1.63
CA SER A 38 -0.68 5.60 1.52
C SER A 38 -0.51 4.94 2.87
N ILE A 39 -0.10 5.70 3.91
CA ILE A 39 0.03 5.22 5.29
C ILE A 39 -1.34 4.90 5.87
N GLU A 40 -2.35 5.77 5.66
CA GLU A 40 -3.72 5.49 6.08
C GLU A 40 -4.28 4.23 5.40
N HIS A 41 -3.95 4.03 4.13
CA HIS A 41 -4.34 2.83 3.40
C HIS A 41 -3.61 1.58 3.88
N GLU A 42 -2.33 1.66 4.26
CA GLU A 42 -1.60 0.53 4.85
C GLU A 42 -2.30 0.00 6.12
N LYS A 43 -2.94 0.88 6.90
CA LYS A 43 -3.75 0.50 8.07
C LYS A 43 -4.92 -0.42 7.75
N THR A 44 -5.38 -0.45 6.50
CA THR A 44 -6.45 -1.36 6.06
C THR A 44 -5.95 -2.79 5.85
N HIS A 45 -4.64 -2.99 5.66
CA HIS A 45 -4.01 -4.32 5.48
C HIS A 45 -3.55 -4.93 6.79
N GLU A 46 -3.18 -4.12 7.79
CA GLU A 46 -2.75 -4.59 9.11
C GLU A 46 -3.89 -5.18 9.96
N THR A 47 -5.15 -5.03 9.54
CA THR A 47 -6.31 -5.70 10.15
C THR A 47 -6.65 -7.02 9.44
N PRO A 48 -6.24 -8.19 9.95
CA PRO A 48 -7.19 -9.29 10.00
C PRO A 48 -8.19 -8.92 11.09
N ALA A 49 -9.42 -8.59 10.70
CA ALA A 49 -10.53 -8.47 11.63
C ALA A 49 -10.65 -9.78 12.42
N ARG A 50 -9.99 -9.86 13.58
CA ARG A 50 -10.12 -10.98 14.51
C ARG A 50 -11.54 -11.09 15.08
N ASN A 51 -12.44 -10.16 14.75
CA ASN A 51 -13.83 -10.10 15.20
C ASN A 51 -14.83 -9.73 14.09
N ALA A 52 -14.71 -10.27 12.87
CA ALA A 52 -15.88 -10.34 11.99
C ALA A 52 -16.69 -11.60 12.35
N THR A 53 -17.37 -11.59 13.50
CA THR A 53 -18.51 -12.49 13.70
C THR A 53 -19.50 -12.16 12.58
N PRO A 54 -19.83 -13.09 11.66
CA PRO A 54 -20.89 -12.83 10.70
C PRO A 54 -22.17 -12.50 11.48
N PRO A 55 -22.97 -11.51 11.07
CA PRO A 55 -24.24 -11.24 11.73
C PRO A 55 -25.07 -12.54 11.73
N PRO A 56 -25.76 -12.90 12.82
CA PRO A 56 -26.64 -14.06 12.80
C PRO A 56 -27.73 -13.79 11.74
N SER A 57 -27.71 -14.59 10.67
CA SER A 57 -28.85 -14.69 9.77
C SER A 57 -30.03 -15.23 10.58
N ASN A 58 -31.06 -14.40 10.70
CA ASN A 58 -32.36 -14.79 11.23
C ASN A 58 -33.18 -15.50 10.15
#